data_AF-A0A2N1PXU4-F1
#
_entry.id   AF-A0A2N1PXU4-F1
#
_cell.length_a   1.000
_cell.length_b   1.000
_cell.length_c   1.000
_cell.angle_alpha   90.00
_cell.angle_beta   90.00
_cell.angle_gamma   90.00
#
_symmetry.space_group_name_H-M   'P 1'
#
loop_
_entity.id
_entity.type
_entity.pdbx_description
1 polymer ?
#
loop_
_entity_poly.entity_id
_entity_poly.type
_entity_poly.pdbx_seq_one_letter_code
_entity_poly.pdbx_strand_id
1 'polypeptide(L)'
;MKLHNKKHLTHLEEGGITVSFFETGDIYEMRYHDYQINLLRGNLIDGTTMNLYLRTFEEGTIFYTKLIGIDSPSLFTIKHNQAVYQGTFRDIHYQVIFSIEAFRWDFSVSLYSDKEVHCDVIYGQDIAINHKGAVFNSEAYTVQYIDYKAFKNDNGYTLCARQNQGKTMLLQLGSHSKNIAYATDGFQFFGLSYKETHEPEILRSELLPSEIYQYEFSYFALQSEKMIIHKDVQHIHFYGVLSPEDHDIIKEPLKVEFKSLDKKKPFKINQINDYRNYLNTQRPIYGNRLSFDEVKSLYPVMDQIEMKDQQVLSFFTSNHHHVVLKEKELLVERPHGHLHIHNDLLNASQNVMAHTNFMFGVFSSHAVLGNSSFNKFSGDIRNPLNLHKISGLRIYIKKDG
;
A
#
# COMPACT_ATOMS: atom_id res chain seq x y z
N MET A 1 -9.79 -33.59 -0.02
CA MET A 1 -10.38 -32.27 -0.29
C MET A 1 -9.44 -31.50 -1.20
N LYS A 2 -9.80 -31.21 -2.46
CA LYS A 2 -9.01 -30.32 -3.32
C LYS A 2 -9.55 -28.90 -3.12
N LEU A 3 -8.71 -28.00 -2.62
CA LEU A 3 -9.06 -26.58 -2.56
C LEU A 3 -8.93 -25.99 -3.96
N HIS A 4 -10.03 -25.46 -4.50
CA HIS A 4 -10.04 -24.79 -5.80
C HIS A 4 -9.80 -23.29 -5.60
N ASN A 5 -8.55 -22.86 -5.68
CA ASN A 5 -8.19 -21.43 -5.68
C ASN A 5 -8.36 -20.84 -7.07
N LYS A 6 -9.60 -20.60 -7.50
CA LYS A 6 -9.87 -19.79 -8.70
C LYS A 6 -10.14 -18.35 -8.29
N LYS A 7 -9.31 -17.43 -8.80
CA LYS A 7 -9.53 -15.99 -8.67
C LYS A 7 -10.44 -15.55 -9.81
N HIS A 8 -11.47 -14.77 -9.50
CA HIS A 8 -12.27 -14.10 -10.51
C HIS A 8 -11.64 -12.74 -10.78
N LEU A 9 -10.88 -12.66 -11.87
CA LEU A 9 -10.17 -11.45 -12.29
C LEU A 9 -10.70 -10.99 -13.63
N THR A 10 -10.83 -9.67 -13.78
CA THR A 10 -11.02 -9.03 -15.09
C THR A 10 -9.75 -8.28 -15.46
N HIS A 11 -9.43 -8.23 -16.75
CA HIS A 11 -8.17 -7.69 -17.24
C HIS A 11 -8.39 -6.53 -18.20
N LEU A 12 -7.54 -5.51 -18.08
CA LEU A 12 -7.29 -4.51 -19.13
C LEU A 12 -5.90 -4.76 -19.68
N GLU A 13 -5.78 -4.83 -21.00
CA GLU A 13 -4.52 -5.14 -21.68
C GLU A 13 -4.29 -4.17 -22.84
N GLU A 14 -3.10 -3.59 -22.89
CA GLU A 14 -2.66 -2.73 -23.99
C GLU A 14 -1.12 -2.63 -23.98
N GLY A 15 -0.48 -2.60 -25.15
CA GLY A 15 0.98 -2.44 -25.25
C GLY A 15 1.82 -3.49 -24.49
N GLY A 16 1.26 -4.63 -24.12
CA GLY A 16 1.92 -5.66 -23.28
C GLY A 16 1.83 -5.43 -21.77
N ILE A 17 1.23 -4.32 -21.33
CA ILE A 17 0.81 -4.10 -19.94
C ILE A 17 -0.52 -4.82 -19.73
N THR A 18 -0.60 -5.64 -18.68
CA THR A 18 -1.83 -6.24 -18.18
C THR A 18 -2.10 -5.71 -16.77
N VAL A 19 -3.32 -5.18 -16.56
CA VAL A 19 -3.81 -4.80 -15.24
C VAL A 19 -5.00 -5.67 -14.89
N SER A 20 -4.90 -6.37 -13.77
CA SER A 20 -5.90 -7.33 -13.31
C SER A 20 -6.66 -6.78 -12.11
N PHE A 21 -7.98 -6.81 -12.17
CA PHE A 21 -8.89 -6.28 -11.17
C PHE A 21 -9.69 -7.41 -10.53
N PHE A 22 -9.90 -7.31 -9.22
CA PHE A 22 -10.98 -8.03 -8.56
C PHE A 22 -12.34 -7.40 -8.90
N GLU A 23 -13.41 -8.14 -8.62
CA GLU A 23 -14.79 -7.66 -8.74
C GLU A 23 -15.11 -6.46 -7.81
N THR A 24 -14.31 -6.28 -6.76
CA THR A 24 -14.34 -5.15 -5.83
C THR A 24 -13.68 -3.88 -6.38
N GLY A 25 -13.06 -3.96 -7.57
CA GLY A 25 -12.29 -2.85 -8.16
C GLY A 25 -10.87 -2.72 -7.61
N ASP A 26 -10.43 -3.59 -6.71
CA ASP A 26 -9.03 -3.60 -6.28
C ASP A 26 -8.13 -4.09 -7.41
N ILE A 27 -7.02 -3.40 -7.62
CA ILE A 27 -5.97 -3.88 -8.52
C ILE A 27 -5.24 -5.03 -7.83
N TYR A 28 -5.39 -6.23 -8.39
CA TYR A 28 -4.66 -7.42 -7.98
C TYR A 28 -3.20 -7.33 -8.41
N GLU A 29 -2.95 -7.02 -9.68
CA GLU A 29 -1.60 -6.85 -10.23
C GLU A 29 -1.58 -5.95 -11.47
N MET A 30 -0.46 -5.24 -11.62
CA MET A 30 -0.02 -4.58 -12.84
C MET A 30 1.26 -5.25 -13.29
N ARG A 31 1.34 -5.68 -14.56
CA ARG A 31 2.54 -6.34 -15.09
C ARG A 31 2.80 -5.99 -16.54
N TYR A 32 4.06 -6.01 -16.94
CA TYR A 32 4.49 -6.02 -18.32
C TYR A 32 5.10 -7.38 -18.63
N HIS A 33 4.39 -8.21 -19.39
CA HIS A 33 4.71 -9.64 -19.57
C HIS A 33 4.93 -10.35 -18.21
N ASP A 34 6.15 -10.82 -17.93
CA ASP A 34 6.55 -11.50 -16.69
C ASP A 34 7.16 -10.56 -15.63
N TYR A 35 7.18 -9.25 -15.90
CA TYR A 35 7.68 -8.24 -14.99
C TYR A 35 6.54 -7.58 -14.24
N GLN A 36 6.61 -7.62 -12.91
CA GLN A 36 5.64 -7.00 -12.03
C GLN A 36 5.93 -5.50 -11.94
N ILE A 37 4.91 -4.67 -12.15
CA ILE A 37 5.00 -3.20 -12.02
C ILE A 37 4.78 -2.82 -10.56
N ASN A 38 3.69 -3.27 -9.93
CA ASN A 38 3.42 -3.02 -8.51
C ASN A 38 4.21 -3.97 -7.60
N LEU A 39 4.52 -3.55 -6.38
CA LEU A 39 5.28 -4.35 -5.41
C LEU A 39 4.43 -5.42 -4.73
N LEU A 40 3.25 -5.05 -4.24
CA LEU A 40 2.37 -5.90 -3.46
C LEU A 40 1.11 -6.22 -4.26
N ARG A 41 0.82 -7.51 -4.43
CA ARG A 41 -0.44 -7.95 -5.05
C ARG A 41 -1.61 -7.68 -4.11
N GLY A 42 -2.67 -7.05 -4.64
CA GLY A 42 -3.90 -6.85 -3.89
C GLY A 42 -4.57 -8.17 -3.50
N ASN A 43 -5.54 -8.10 -2.60
CA ASN A 43 -6.34 -9.25 -2.19
C ASN A 43 -7.78 -8.84 -1.83
N LEU A 44 -8.69 -9.80 -1.75
CA LEU A 44 -10.12 -9.55 -1.52
C LEU A 44 -10.46 -9.07 -0.10
N ILE A 45 -9.51 -9.12 0.83
CA ILE A 45 -9.73 -8.81 2.24
C ILE A 45 -9.15 -7.43 2.60
N ASP A 46 -7.89 -7.18 2.26
CA ASP A 46 -7.19 -5.91 2.54
C ASP A 46 -7.21 -4.93 1.36
N GLY A 47 -7.68 -5.38 0.18
CA GLY A 47 -7.66 -4.60 -1.04
C GLY A 47 -6.27 -4.47 -1.66
N THR A 48 -6.02 -3.33 -2.31
CA THR A 48 -4.73 -2.97 -2.93
C THR A 48 -4.03 -1.84 -2.17
N THR A 49 -2.69 -1.80 -2.24
CA THR A 49 -1.86 -0.73 -1.67
C THR A 49 -1.83 0.53 -2.53
N MET A 50 -2.02 0.40 -3.84
CA MET A 50 -2.18 1.52 -4.75
C MET A 50 -3.56 2.14 -4.55
N ASN A 51 -3.63 3.47 -4.39
CA ASN A 51 -4.92 4.13 -4.35
C ASN A 51 -4.85 5.60 -4.79
N LEU A 52 -6.03 6.18 -4.97
CA LEU A 52 -6.23 7.62 -5.03
C LEU A 52 -6.98 8.02 -3.76
N TYR A 53 -6.51 9.04 -3.06
CA TYR A 53 -7.11 9.52 -1.83
C TYR A 53 -7.67 10.91 -2.06
N LEU A 54 -8.99 11.07 -1.98
CA LEU A 54 -9.64 12.39 -1.97
C LEU A 54 -9.64 12.92 -0.54
N ARG A 55 -9.14 14.14 -0.36
CA ARG A 55 -9.15 14.81 0.94
C ARG A 55 -10.02 16.06 0.90
N THR A 56 -10.65 16.35 2.02
CA THR A 56 -11.46 17.55 2.25
C THR A 56 -10.96 18.26 3.50
N PHE A 57 -10.96 19.59 3.45
CA PHE A 57 -10.42 20.45 4.50
C PHE A 57 -11.55 21.24 5.15
N GLU A 58 -11.88 20.92 6.41
CA GLU A 58 -13.01 21.51 7.13
C GLU A 58 -12.58 21.89 8.53
N GLU A 59 -12.72 23.17 8.87
CA GLU A 59 -12.44 23.70 10.22
C GLU A 59 -11.06 23.30 10.78
N GLY A 60 -10.04 23.25 9.91
CA GLY A 60 -8.68 22.84 10.28
C GLY A 60 -8.47 21.33 10.42
N THR A 61 -9.50 20.51 10.12
CA THR A 61 -9.42 19.05 10.09
C THR A 61 -9.36 18.54 8.65
N ILE A 62 -8.47 17.57 8.40
CA ILE A 62 -8.38 16.87 7.11
C ILE A 62 -9.12 15.55 7.21
N PHE A 63 -10.17 15.38 6.40
CA PHE A 63 -10.85 14.11 6.18
C PHE A 63 -10.42 13.52 4.84
N TYR A 64 -10.35 12.19 4.73
CA TYR A 64 -10.02 11.53 3.48
C TYR A 64 -10.83 10.27 3.24
N THR A 65 -10.88 9.83 1.98
CA THR A 65 -11.32 8.49 1.57
C THR A 65 -10.44 7.95 0.46
N LYS A 66 -10.31 6.63 0.37
CA LYS A 66 -9.87 5.93 -0.84
C LYS A 66 -10.92 6.14 -1.95
N LEU A 67 -10.50 6.16 -3.21
CA LEU A 67 -11.39 6.29 -4.38
C LEU A 67 -11.51 5.01 -5.19
N ILE A 68 -10.66 4.01 -4.97
CA ILE A 68 -10.72 2.71 -5.65
C ILE A 68 -10.65 1.55 -4.65
N GLY A 69 -11.16 0.39 -5.05
CA GLY A 69 -11.09 -0.85 -4.29
C GLY A 69 -12.15 -1.00 -3.21
N ILE A 70 -12.12 -2.15 -2.52
CA ILE A 70 -13.11 -2.59 -1.52
C ILE A 70 -13.29 -1.62 -0.34
N ASP A 71 -12.25 -0.85 -0.03
CA ASP A 71 -12.23 0.12 1.07
C ASP A 71 -12.68 1.53 0.64
N SER A 72 -13.06 1.72 -0.62
CA SER A 72 -13.61 2.97 -1.11
C SER A 72 -15.15 2.92 -1.11
N PRO A 73 -15.85 4.07 -1.02
CA PRO A 73 -17.30 4.12 -1.22
C PRO A 73 -17.69 4.02 -2.71
N SER A 74 -16.78 3.53 -3.56
CA SER A 74 -16.98 3.48 -5.00
C SER A 74 -17.78 2.27 -5.43
N LEU A 75 -18.74 2.52 -6.30
CA LEU A 75 -19.20 1.54 -7.26
C LEU A 75 -18.12 1.34 -8.33
N PHE A 76 -17.90 0.10 -8.75
CA PHE A 76 -16.90 -0.26 -9.75
C PHE A 76 -17.52 -0.98 -10.95
N THR A 77 -17.03 -0.66 -12.14
CA THR A 77 -17.33 -1.42 -13.35
C THR A 77 -16.19 -1.30 -14.37
N ILE A 78 -16.12 -2.25 -15.29
CA ILE A 78 -15.25 -2.15 -16.48
C ILE A 78 -16.14 -1.87 -17.70
N LYS A 79 -15.84 -0.80 -18.43
CA LYS A 79 -16.60 -0.37 -19.60
C LYS A 79 -15.67 0.16 -20.68
N HIS A 80 -15.84 -0.33 -21.92
CA HIS A 80 -15.05 0.08 -23.09
C HIS A 80 -13.52 0.03 -22.85
N ASN A 81 -13.02 -1.06 -22.25
CA ASN A 81 -11.60 -1.22 -21.89
C ASN A 81 -11.08 -0.15 -20.90
N GLN A 82 -11.97 0.40 -20.05
CA GLN A 82 -11.62 1.32 -18.97
C GLN A 82 -12.22 0.81 -17.66
N ALA A 83 -11.50 1.00 -16.56
CA ALA A 83 -12.02 0.77 -15.22
C ALA A 83 -12.64 2.08 -14.72
N VAL A 84 -13.89 2.02 -14.26
CA VAL A 84 -14.66 3.19 -13.84
C VAL A 84 -15.10 3.01 -12.40
N TYR A 85 -14.79 4.00 -11.58
CA TYR A 85 -15.20 4.09 -10.19
C TYR A 85 -16.09 5.33 -10.01
N GLN A 86 -17.18 5.21 -9.27
CA GLN A 86 -18.03 6.35 -8.91
C GLN A 86 -18.48 6.25 -7.47
N GLY A 87 -18.43 7.37 -6.76
CA GLY A 87 -18.91 7.42 -5.39
C GLY A 87 -19.14 8.83 -4.92
N THR A 88 -19.42 8.92 -3.63
CA THR A 88 -19.62 10.17 -2.91
C THR A 88 -18.82 10.15 -1.63
N PHE A 89 -18.19 11.26 -1.32
CA PHE A 89 -17.50 11.46 -0.06
C PHE A 89 -17.79 12.86 0.45
N ARG A 90 -18.43 12.94 1.63
CA ARG A 90 -18.97 14.19 2.16
C ARG A 90 -19.86 14.85 1.10
N ASP A 91 -19.63 16.12 0.77
CA ASP A 91 -20.39 16.87 -0.24
C ASP A 91 -19.86 16.70 -1.67
N ILE A 92 -18.88 15.81 -1.92
CA ILE A 92 -18.24 15.64 -3.23
C ILE A 92 -18.75 14.36 -3.92
N HIS A 93 -19.31 14.52 -5.12
CA HIS A 93 -19.51 13.44 -6.09
C HIS A 93 -18.24 13.28 -6.91
N TYR A 94 -17.72 12.06 -7.01
CA TYR A 94 -16.50 11.78 -7.78
C TYR A 94 -16.68 10.65 -8.79
N GLN A 95 -15.88 10.71 -9.85
CA GLN A 95 -15.65 9.61 -10.77
C GLN A 95 -14.16 9.47 -11.06
N VAL A 96 -13.64 8.25 -10.99
CA VAL A 96 -12.30 7.91 -11.45
C VAL A 96 -12.41 7.03 -12.69
N ILE A 97 -11.71 7.39 -13.75
CA ILE A 97 -11.54 6.56 -14.95
C ILE A 97 -10.07 6.17 -15.03
N PHE A 98 -9.81 4.86 -14.98
CA PHE A 98 -8.52 4.26 -15.26
C PHE A 98 -8.51 3.70 -16.68
N SER A 99 -7.46 4.03 -17.44
CA SER A 99 -7.25 3.51 -18.79
C SER A 99 -5.78 3.25 -19.07
N ILE A 100 -5.50 2.42 -20.07
CA ILE A 100 -4.15 2.10 -20.53
C ILE A 100 -4.08 2.44 -22.02
N GLU A 101 -3.00 3.10 -22.44
CA GLU A 101 -2.66 3.40 -23.84
C GLU A 101 -1.17 3.11 -24.05
N ALA A 102 -0.85 2.14 -24.91
CA ALA A 102 0.51 1.60 -25.07
C ALA A 102 1.16 1.23 -23.72
N PHE A 103 2.24 1.92 -23.33
CA PHE A 103 2.94 1.68 -22.06
C PHE A 103 2.57 2.68 -20.95
N ARG A 104 1.50 3.47 -21.14
CA ARG A 104 1.00 4.45 -20.18
C ARG A 104 -0.31 3.99 -19.58
N TRP A 105 -0.49 4.23 -18.29
CA TRP A 105 -1.81 4.23 -17.66
C TRP A 105 -2.14 5.62 -17.12
N ASP A 106 -3.42 5.96 -17.15
CA ASP A 106 -3.94 7.26 -16.76
C ASP A 106 -5.06 7.09 -15.74
N PHE A 107 -5.08 7.97 -14.74
CA PHE A 107 -6.20 8.19 -13.84
C PHE A 107 -6.80 9.57 -14.12
N SER A 108 -8.03 9.60 -14.60
CA SER A 108 -8.83 10.82 -14.74
C SER A 108 -9.84 10.89 -13.61
N VAL A 109 -9.65 11.84 -12.69
CA VAL A 109 -10.53 12.09 -11.54
C VAL A 109 -11.40 13.30 -11.85
N SER A 110 -12.72 13.12 -11.82
CA SER A 110 -13.70 14.18 -11.97
C SER A 110 -14.40 14.42 -10.64
N LEU A 111 -14.45 15.66 -10.18
CA LEU A 111 -15.03 16.07 -8.90
C LEU A 111 -16.13 17.10 -9.11
N TYR A 112 -17.25 16.95 -8.40
CA TYR A 112 -18.38 17.87 -8.43
C TYR A 112 -18.98 18.03 -7.03
N SER A 113 -19.39 19.25 -6.69
CA SER A 113 -20.17 19.51 -5.47
C SER A 113 -21.17 20.64 -5.71
N ASP A 114 -22.35 20.52 -5.10
CA ASP A 114 -23.34 21.60 -5.05
C ASP A 114 -22.95 22.72 -4.06
N LYS A 115 -22.00 22.43 -3.15
CA LYS A 115 -21.46 23.37 -2.18
C LYS A 115 -20.03 23.75 -2.52
N GLU A 116 -19.56 24.84 -1.93
CA GLU A 116 -18.14 25.16 -1.95
C GLU A 116 -17.38 24.20 -1.03
N VAL A 117 -16.42 23.46 -1.59
CA VAL A 117 -15.60 22.49 -0.84
C VAL A 117 -14.13 22.67 -1.21
N HIS A 118 -13.27 22.71 -0.19
CA HIS A 118 -11.82 22.66 -0.35
C HIS A 118 -11.36 21.21 -0.37
N CYS A 119 -10.67 20.80 -1.43
CA CYS A 119 -10.17 19.44 -1.57
C CYS A 119 -8.82 19.34 -2.30
N ASP A 120 -8.18 18.19 -2.19
CA ASP A 120 -7.10 17.76 -3.07
C ASP A 120 -7.17 16.23 -3.27
N VAL A 121 -6.35 15.72 -4.19
CA VAL A 121 -6.23 14.27 -4.43
C VAL A 121 -4.77 13.87 -4.35
N ILE A 122 -4.51 12.78 -3.63
CA ILE A 122 -3.20 12.14 -3.55
C ILE A 122 -3.25 10.82 -4.31
N TYR A 123 -2.34 10.63 -5.26
CA TYR A 123 -2.10 9.35 -5.94
C TYR A 123 -0.93 8.64 -5.27
N GLY A 124 -1.11 7.37 -4.90
CA GLY A 124 -0.05 6.54 -4.32
C GLY A 124 0.05 5.18 -5.02
N GLN A 125 1.26 4.75 -5.36
CA GLN A 125 1.55 3.52 -6.10
C GLN A 125 2.83 2.88 -5.57
N ASP A 126 2.71 1.64 -5.11
CA ASP A 126 3.86 0.78 -4.82
C ASP A 126 4.53 0.29 -6.11
N ILE A 127 5.86 0.21 -6.14
CA ILE A 127 6.63 -0.05 -7.37
C ILE A 127 7.67 -1.15 -7.16
N ALA A 128 7.70 -2.13 -8.06
CA ALA A 128 8.72 -3.17 -8.14
C ALA A 128 9.56 -3.10 -9.43
N ILE A 129 8.89 -2.97 -10.58
CA ILE A 129 9.48 -2.97 -11.94
C ILE A 129 10.57 -4.03 -12.15
N ASN A 130 10.31 -5.27 -11.71
CA ASN A 130 11.24 -6.39 -11.81
C ASN A 130 10.52 -7.69 -12.18
N HIS A 131 11.26 -8.72 -12.59
CA HIS A 131 10.70 -10.04 -12.88
C HIS A 131 9.95 -10.57 -11.66
N LYS A 132 8.74 -11.09 -11.86
CA LYS A 132 7.84 -11.55 -10.78
C LYS A 132 8.51 -12.51 -9.78
N GLY A 133 9.45 -13.33 -10.25
CA GLY A 133 10.20 -14.25 -9.40
C GLY A 133 11.10 -13.54 -8.38
N ALA A 134 11.71 -12.40 -8.74
CA ALA A 134 12.50 -11.59 -7.82
C ALA A 134 11.60 -10.91 -6.78
N VAL A 135 10.52 -10.30 -7.25
CA VAL A 135 9.53 -9.61 -6.39
C VAL A 135 8.95 -10.55 -5.35
N PHE A 136 8.49 -11.74 -5.75
CA PHE A 136 7.90 -12.71 -4.82
C PHE A 136 8.93 -13.43 -3.94
N ASN A 137 10.22 -13.31 -4.25
CA ASN A 137 11.27 -13.81 -3.38
C ASN A 137 11.53 -12.85 -2.22
N SER A 138 11.65 -11.55 -2.51
CA SER A 138 11.76 -10.51 -1.48
C SER A 138 11.43 -9.13 -2.07
N GLU A 139 10.31 -8.58 -1.64
CA GLU A 139 9.88 -7.22 -2.00
C GLU A 139 10.89 -6.18 -1.50
N ALA A 140 11.29 -6.26 -0.22
CA ALA A 140 12.25 -5.35 0.41
C ALA A 140 13.62 -5.34 -0.31
N TYR A 141 14.11 -6.52 -0.73
CA TYR A 141 15.37 -6.59 -1.46
C TYR A 141 15.25 -6.05 -2.88
N THR A 142 14.12 -6.32 -3.56
CA THR A 142 13.90 -5.84 -4.94
C THR A 142 13.99 -4.32 -5.02
N VAL A 143 13.45 -3.62 -4.02
CA VAL A 143 13.34 -2.16 -4.05
C VAL A 143 14.65 -1.44 -3.69
N GLN A 144 15.55 -2.09 -2.95
CA GLN A 144 16.89 -1.55 -2.64
C GLN A 144 17.71 -1.24 -3.90
N TYR A 145 17.35 -1.83 -5.05
CA TYR A 145 18.03 -1.64 -6.32
C TYR A 145 17.30 -0.68 -7.26
N ILE A 146 16.24 -0.02 -6.82
CA ILE A 146 15.54 0.95 -7.65
C ILE A 146 16.12 2.35 -7.39
N ASP A 147 16.74 2.97 -8.39
CA ASP A 147 17.15 4.38 -8.29
C ASP A 147 15.95 5.30 -8.48
N TYR A 148 15.67 6.14 -7.49
CA TYR A 148 14.62 7.16 -7.54
C TYR A 148 15.18 8.52 -7.92
N LYS A 149 14.48 9.24 -8.80
CA LYS A 149 14.68 10.67 -9.07
C LYS A 149 13.35 11.41 -8.97
N ALA A 150 13.41 12.63 -8.44
CA ALA A 150 12.31 13.57 -8.47
C ALA A 150 12.75 14.80 -9.29
N PHE A 151 11.95 15.15 -10.29
CA PHE A 151 12.15 16.33 -11.12
C PHE A 151 11.03 17.31 -10.85
N LYS A 152 11.35 18.61 -10.83
CA LYS A 152 10.36 19.68 -10.66
C LYS A 152 10.35 20.57 -11.90
N ASN A 153 9.17 20.88 -12.40
CA ASN A 153 8.91 21.89 -13.41
C ASN A 153 7.75 22.80 -12.98
N ASP A 154 7.28 23.67 -13.87
CA ASP A 154 6.20 24.62 -13.59
C ASP A 154 4.87 23.94 -13.21
N ASN A 155 4.63 22.71 -13.68
CA ASN A 155 3.43 21.93 -13.41
C ASN A 155 3.57 21.02 -12.16
N GLY A 156 4.71 21.04 -11.48
CA GLY A 156 4.94 20.28 -10.25
C GLY A 156 6.04 19.23 -10.37
N TYR A 157 5.85 18.11 -9.67
CA TYR A 157 6.81 17.02 -9.57
C TYR A 157 6.50 15.87 -10.55
N THR A 158 7.57 15.25 -11.04
CA THR A 158 7.57 13.98 -11.78
C THR A 158 8.56 13.04 -11.10
N LEU A 159 8.13 11.83 -10.79
CA LEU A 159 8.94 10.83 -10.11
C LEU A 159 9.36 9.74 -11.09
N CYS A 160 10.64 9.39 -11.08
CA CYS A 160 11.21 8.36 -11.94
C CYS A 160 11.88 7.28 -11.08
N ALA A 161 11.70 6.03 -11.48
CA ALA A 161 12.24 4.84 -10.84
C ALA A 161 12.94 3.97 -11.88
N ARG A 162 14.20 3.62 -11.66
CA ARG A 162 14.96 2.72 -12.55
C ARG A 162 15.44 1.50 -11.77
N GLN A 163 15.08 0.31 -12.22
CA GLN A 163 15.61 -0.93 -11.64
C GLN A 163 17.07 -1.16 -12.09
N ASN A 164 17.98 -1.27 -11.12
CA ASN A 164 19.41 -1.48 -11.36
C ASN A 164 19.83 -2.96 -11.30
N GLN A 165 18.95 -3.85 -10.83
CA GLN A 165 19.21 -5.28 -10.72
C GLN A 165 18.38 -6.07 -11.74
N GLY A 166 19.07 -6.68 -12.71
CA GLY A 166 18.45 -7.45 -13.78
C GLY A 166 18.22 -6.60 -15.04
N LYS A 167 17.09 -6.81 -15.72
CA LYS A 167 16.72 -5.97 -16.87
C LYS A 167 16.40 -4.56 -16.36
N THR A 168 17.11 -3.56 -16.89
CA THR A 168 16.82 -2.18 -16.52
C THR A 168 15.56 -1.74 -17.24
N MET A 169 14.64 -1.15 -16.48
CA MET A 169 13.42 -0.53 -16.97
C MET A 169 13.22 0.75 -16.19
N LEU A 170 12.65 1.74 -16.85
CA LEU A 170 12.28 3.01 -16.26
C LEU A 170 10.77 3.03 -16.04
N LEU A 171 10.34 3.43 -14.85
CA LEU A 171 8.97 3.81 -14.56
C LEU A 171 8.92 5.28 -14.18
N GLN A 172 7.96 6.01 -14.73
CA GLN A 172 7.72 7.41 -14.41
C GLN A 172 6.28 7.58 -13.93
N LEU A 173 6.09 8.27 -12.82
CA LEU A 173 4.78 8.76 -12.38
C LEU A 173 4.74 10.28 -12.44
N GLY A 174 3.62 10.83 -12.85
CA GLY A 174 3.43 12.27 -12.92
C GLY A 174 1.97 12.68 -12.91
N SER A 175 1.74 13.97 -13.10
CA SER A 175 0.41 14.54 -13.24
C SER A 175 0.36 15.49 -14.44
N HIS A 176 -0.76 15.47 -15.16
CA HIS A 176 -1.08 16.49 -16.14
C HIS A 176 -1.76 17.70 -15.51
N SER A 177 -2.27 17.55 -14.29
CA SER A 177 -2.68 18.64 -13.41
C SER A 177 -1.50 19.11 -12.56
N LYS A 178 -1.62 20.30 -11.98
CA LYS A 178 -0.57 20.81 -11.09
C LYS A 178 -0.51 19.99 -9.81
N ASN A 179 0.71 19.61 -9.43
CA ASN A 179 0.98 18.88 -8.18
C ASN A 179 2.06 19.60 -7.36
N ILE A 180 2.00 19.47 -6.03
CA ILE A 180 2.74 20.36 -5.12
C ILE A 180 3.67 19.64 -4.15
N ALA A 181 3.54 18.32 -4.00
CA ALA A 181 4.36 17.55 -3.08
C ALA A 181 4.44 16.07 -3.49
N TYR A 182 5.45 15.35 -2.99
CA TYR A 182 5.65 13.94 -3.29
C TYR A 182 6.19 13.12 -2.10
N ALA A 183 6.13 11.79 -2.19
CA ALA A 183 6.87 10.84 -1.36
C ALA A 183 7.40 9.69 -2.23
N THR A 184 8.45 8.99 -1.80
CA THR A 184 9.02 7.87 -2.57
C THR A 184 9.03 6.53 -1.85
N ASP A 185 8.71 6.50 -0.56
CA ASP A 185 8.66 5.27 0.22
C ASP A 185 7.43 5.21 1.12
N GLY A 186 6.92 4.00 1.31
CA GLY A 186 5.69 3.74 2.05
C GLY A 186 5.83 4.04 3.55
N PHE A 187 7.04 4.08 4.11
CA PHE A 187 7.24 4.57 5.47
C PHE A 187 6.95 6.07 5.59
N GLN A 188 7.25 6.87 4.56
CA GLN A 188 6.86 8.29 4.53
C GLN A 188 5.34 8.45 4.38
N PHE A 189 4.68 7.53 3.67
CA PHE A 189 3.26 7.63 3.36
C PHE A 189 2.36 7.08 4.47
N PHE A 190 2.58 5.82 4.83
CA PHE A 190 1.78 5.11 5.80
C PHE A 190 2.20 5.42 7.25
N GLY A 191 3.49 5.64 7.49
CA GLY A 191 4.03 5.90 8.82
C GLY A 191 4.10 4.66 9.71
N LEU A 192 4.92 4.73 10.77
CA LEU A 192 5.01 3.65 11.77
C LEU A 192 3.71 3.50 12.56
N SER A 193 2.97 4.61 12.72
CA SER A 193 1.68 4.64 13.39
C SER A 193 0.65 3.73 12.72
N TYR A 194 0.78 3.44 11.41
CA TYR A 194 -0.09 2.52 10.67
C TYR A 194 -0.24 1.15 11.35
N LYS A 195 0.82 0.68 12.04
CA LYS A 195 0.81 -0.59 12.76
C LYS A 195 -0.24 -0.64 13.88
N GLU A 196 -0.68 0.52 14.36
CA GLU A 196 -1.78 0.70 15.32
C GLU A 196 -3.01 1.37 14.72
N THR A 197 -2.87 2.44 13.94
CA THR A 197 -4.02 3.22 13.49
C THR A 197 -4.75 2.57 12.33
N HIS A 198 -4.06 1.72 11.58
CA HIS A 198 -4.47 1.22 10.27
C HIS A 198 -4.76 2.33 9.23
N GLU A 199 -4.37 3.57 9.53
CA GLU A 199 -4.57 4.74 8.69
C GLU A 199 -3.22 5.27 8.20
N PRO A 200 -3.07 5.64 6.91
CA PRO A 200 -1.85 6.28 6.43
C PRO A 200 -1.63 7.64 7.11
N GLU A 201 -0.54 7.77 7.86
CA GLU A 201 -0.24 8.93 8.70
C GLU A 201 -0.23 10.25 7.91
N ILE A 202 0.40 10.26 6.73
CA ILE A 202 0.59 11.49 5.95
C ILE A 202 -0.71 12.07 5.41
N LEU A 203 -1.78 11.27 5.32
CA LEU A 203 -3.08 11.75 4.80
C LEU A 203 -3.74 12.77 5.74
N ARG A 204 -3.32 12.83 7.01
CA ARG A 204 -3.72 13.85 7.99
C ARG A 204 -2.80 15.07 8.02
N SER A 205 -1.75 15.10 7.18
CA SER A 205 -0.80 16.21 7.08
C SER A 205 -1.10 17.10 5.88
N GLU A 206 -0.71 18.37 5.95
CA GLU A 206 -0.95 19.34 4.86
C GLU A 206 -0.24 18.97 3.56
N LEU A 207 1.03 18.53 3.66
CA LEU A 207 1.90 18.24 2.52
C LEU A 207 2.58 16.87 2.67
N LEU A 208 2.78 16.18 1.55
CA LEU A 208 3.77 15.11 1.45
C LEU A 208 5.20 15.67 1.66
N PRO A 209 6.16 14.88 2.18
CA PRO A 209 7.47 15.40 2.61
C PRO A 209 8.33 15.99 1.49
N SER A 210 8.12 15.57 0.24
CA SER A 210 8.89 15.99 -0.94
C SER A 210 10.39 15.71 -0.83
N GLU A 211 10.70 14.56 -0.22
CA GLU A 211 12.04 14.03 -0.02
C GLU A 211 12.12 12.62 -0.61
N ILE A 212 13.23 12.31 -1.29
CA ILE A 212 13.54 10.96 -1.72
C ILE A 212 14.03 10.16 -0.51
N TYR A 213 13.21 9.22 -0.05
CA TYR A 213 13.60 8.21 0.92
C TYR A 213 13.80 6.87 0.20
N GLN A 214 15.05 6.39 0.20
CA GLN A 214 15.48 5.14 -0.43
C GLN A 214 15.55 4.05 0.64
N TYR A 215 14.51 3.21 0.72
CA TYR A 215 14.45 2.17 1.74
C TYR A 215 13.80 0.88 1.20
N GLU A 216 12.96 0.21 2.00
CA GLU A 216 12.46 -1.14 1.75
C GLU A 216 10.98 -1.20 1.38
N PHE A 217 10.33 -0.05 1.15
CA PHE A 217 8.95 -0.02 0.69
C PHE A 217 8.74 1.04 -0.40
N SER A 218 9.30 0.80 -1.58
CA SER A 218 9.10 1.63 -2.78
C SER A 218 7.62 1.99 -3.01
N TYR A 219 7.28 3.25 -2.77
CA TYR A 219 5.92 3.77 -2.86
C TYR A 219 5.95 5.24 -3.29
N PHE A 220 5.66 5.47 -4.55
CA PHE A 220 5.59 6.83 -5.07
C PHE A 220 4.23 7.42 -4.76
N ALA A 221 4.23 8.62 -4.19
CA ALA A 221 3.02 9.40 -4.00
C ALA A 221 3.15 10.81 -4.58
N LEU A 222 2.07 11.32 -5.17
CA LEU A 222 1.96 12.67 -5.72
C LEU A 222 0.70 13.33 -5.17
N GLN A 223 0.84 14.57 -4.70
CA GLN A 223 -0.26 15.37 -4.16
C GLN A 223 -0.63 16.49 -5.13
N SER A 224 -1.88 16.52 -5.60
CA SER A 224 -2.39 17.64 -6.41
C SER A 224 -2.36 18.94 -5.63
N GLU A 225 -2.41 20.08 -6.33
CA GLU A 225 -2.69 21.33 -5.63
C GLU A 225 -4.07 21.30 -4.96
N LYS A 226 -4.21 22.05 -3.86
CA LYS A 226 -5.51 22.27 -3.25
C LYS A 226 -6.36 23.13 -4.16
N MET A 227 -7.64 22.78 -4.26
CA MET A 227 -8.61 23.46 -5.10
C MET A 227 -9.91 23.68 -4.34
N ILE A 228 -10.66 24.68 -4.81
CA ILE A 228 -12.03 24.95 -4.36
C ILE A 228 -12.96 24.50 -5.48
N ILE A 229 -13.91 23.63 -5.17
CA ILE A 229 -14.90 23.14 -6.14
C ILE A 229 -16.29 23.65 -5.76
N HIS A 230 -17.06 24.09 -6.75
CA HIS A 230 -18.45 24.53 -6.58
C HIS A 230 -19.16 24.57 -7.93
N LYS A 231 -20.21 23.74 -8.12
CA LYS A 231 -21.10 23.64 -9.30
C LYS A 231 -20.46 23.30 -10.65
N ASP A 232 -19.17 23.53 -10.83
CA ASP A 232 -18.41 23.13 -12.00
C ASP A 232 -17.66 21.83 -11.74
N VAL A 233 -17.67 20.94 -12.73
CA VAL A 233 -16.86 19.72 -12.70
C VAL A 233 -15.40 20.09 -12.83
N GLN A 234 -14.60 19.67 -11.87
CA GLN A 234 -13.16 19.85 -11.90
C GLN A 234 -12.46 18.52 -12.18
N HIS A 235 -11.30 18.60 -12.85
CA HIS A 235 -10.57 17.42 -13.30
C HIS A 235 -9.14 17.40 -12.78
N ILE A 236 -8.72 16.25 -12.24
CA ILE A 236 -7.34 15.97 -11.83
C ILE A 236 -6.86 14.74 -12.59
N HIS A 237 -5.67 14.83 -13.19
CA HIS A 237 -5.13 13.77 -14.03
C HIS A 237 -3.76 13.29 -13.54
N PHE A 238 -3.64 12.03 -13.18
CA PHE A 238 -2.36 11.36 -12.89
C PHE A 238 -2.04 10.35 -13.98
N TYR A 239 -0.76 10.06 -14.16
CA TYR A 239 -0.31 9.03 -15.10
C TYR A 239 0.85 8.23 -14.53
N GLY A 240 1.04 7.04 -15.07
CA GLY A 240 2.28 6.29 -15.00
C GLY A 240 2.70 5.78 -16.38
N VAL A 241 4.00 5.80 -16.67
CA VAL A 241 4.58 5.31 -17.92
C VAL A 241 5.67 4.31 -17.58
N LEU A 242 5.64 3.16 -18.25
CA LEU A 242 6.75 2.22 -18.28
C LEU A 242 7.54 2.42 -19.57
N SER A 243 8.85 2.59 -19.49
CA SER A 243 9.76 2.38 -20.61
C SER A 243 10.44 1.02 -20.43
N PRO A 244 10.05 0.01 -21.23
CA PRO A 244 10.56 -1.36 -21.09
C PRO A 244 11.94 -1.56 -21.76
N GLU A 245 12.46 -0.53 -22.43
CA GLU A 245 13.78 -0.53 -23.05
C GLU A 245 14.88 -0.37 -21.99
N ASP A 246 16.08 -0.86 -22.32
CA ASP A 246 17.25 -0.69 -21.46
C ASP A 246 17.54 0.81 -21.31
N HIS A 247 17.48 1.30 -20.09
CA HIS A 247 17.61 2.72 -19.80
C HIS A 247 18.91 2.92 -19.04
N ASP A 248 19.72 3.91 -19.41
CA ASP A 248 20.88 4.31 -18.62
C ASP A 248 20.43 5.07 -17.35
N ILE A 249 21.32 5.80 -16.68
CA ILE A 249 20.97 6.68 -15.56
C ILE A 249 19.86 7.66 -15.93
N ILE A 250 18.98 7.96 -14.97
CA ILE A 250 17.90 8.92 -15.15
C ILE A 250 18.48 10.34 -15.10
N LYS A 251 18.51 11.03 -16.25
CA LYS A 251 18.97 12.43 -16.36
C LYS A 251 17.83 13.44 -16.45
N GLU A 252 16.74 13.04 -17.07
CA GLU A 252 15.54 13.85 -17.29
C GLU A 252 14.31 12.94 -17.36
N PRO A 253 13.10 13.45 -17.07
CA PRO A 253 11.88 12.69 -17.26
C PRO A 253 11.56 12.49 -18.74
N LEU A 254 10.87 11.40 -19.05
CA LEU A 254 10.26 11.15 -20.35
C LEU A 254 9.23 12.25 -20.67
N LYS A 255 9.20 12.66 -21.94
CA LYS A 255 8.15 13.54 -22.45
C LYS A 255 6.84 12.75 -22.58
N VAL A 256 5.84 13.15 -21.81
CA VAL A 256 4.52 12.52 -21.83
C VAL A 256 3.49 13.52 -22.31
N GLU A 257 2.95 13.29 -23.51
CA GLU A 257 1.91 14.15 -24.08
C GLU A 257 0.56 13.86 -23.41
N PHE A 258 -0.09 14.91 -22.92
CA PHE A 258 -1.48 14.80 -22.49
C PHE A 258 -2.40 14.84 -23.71
N LYS A 259 -2.98 13.69 -24.05
CA LYS A 259 -4.17 13.68 -24.90
C LYS A 259 -5.35 13.76 -23.95
N SER A 260 -5.96 14.95 -23.87
CA SER A 260 -7.23 15.12 -23.15
C SER A 260 -8.16 13.99 -23.55
N LEU A 261 -8.59 13.20 -22.57
CA LEU A 261 -9.71 12.27 -22.74
C LEU A 261 -10.96 13.13 -22.91
N ASP A 262 -11.13 13.69 -24.12
CA ASP A 262 -12.14 14.67 -24.50
C ASP A 262 -13.47 14.43 -23.80
N LYS A 263 -13.92 15.40 -22.98
CA LYS A 263 -15.31 15.71 -22.60
C LYS A 263 -16.28 14.51 -22.59
N LYS A 264 -15.84 13.32 -22.16
CA LYS A 264 -16.70 12.15 -22.16
C LYS A 264 -17.70 12.42 -21.05
N LYS A 265 -18.99 12.40 -21.40
CA LYS A 265 -20.05 12.49 -20.40
C LYS A 265 -19.73 11.46 -19.31
N PRO A 266 -19.88 11.82 -18.02
CA PRO A 266 -19.56 10.91 -16.94
C PRO A 266 -20.26 9.58 -17.16
N PHE A 267 -19.51 8.48 -17.09
CA PHE A 267 -20.09 7.15 -17.26
C PHE A 267 -21.07 6.93 -16.11
N LYS A 268 -22.35 6.70 -16.38
CA LYS A 268 -23.26 6.25 -15.33
C LYS A 268 -23.08 4.76 -15.09
N ILE A 269 -22.78 4.39 -13.85
CA ILE A 269 -22.82 3.00 -13.40
C ILE A 269 -24.29 2.64 -13.11
N ASN A 270 -24.86 1.78 -13.94
CA ASN A 270 -26.27 1.36 -13.83
C ASN A 270 -26.45 0.03 -13.07
N GLN A 271 -25.38 -0.74 -12.87
CA GLN A 271 -25.37 -1.99 -12.13
C GLN A 271 -24.54 -1.84 -10.87
N ILE A 272 -25.16 -2.15 -9.74
CA ILE A 272 -24.54 -2.13 -8.42
C ILE A 272 -24.14 -3.57 -8.12
N ASN A 273 -22.84 -3.84 -8.11
CA ASN A 273 -22.36 -4.99 -7.38
C ASN A 273 -21.87 -4.49 -6.02
N ASP A 274 -22.72 -4.65 -5.01
CA ASP A 274 -22.40 -4.28 -3.62
C ASP A 274 -21.56 -5.41 -3.01
N TYR A 275 -20.28 -5.43 -3.35
CA TYR A 275 -19.32 -6.33 -2.70
C TYR A 275 -18.92 -5.71 -1.37
N ARG A 276 -19.36 -6.32 -0.27
CA ARG A 276 -18.91 -5.95 1.08
C ARG A 276 -18.08 -7.08 1.65
N ASN A 277 -16.97 -6.71 2.28
CA ASN A 277 -16.22 -7.67 3.06
C ASN A 277 -17.02 -8.02 4.33
N TYR A 278 -17.27 -9.31 4.58
CA TYR A 278 -17.88 -9.78 5.82
C TYR A 278 -16.95 -9.58 7.03
N LEU A 279 -15.65 -9.40 6.78
CA LEU A 279 -14.67 -9.01 7.77
C LEU A 279 -14.52 -7.49 7.74
N ASN A 280 -14.70 -6.84 8.89
CA ASN A 280 -14.34 -5.43 9.02
C ASN A 280 -12.84 -5.32 9.28
N THR A 281 -12.05 -5.32 8.20
CA THR A 281 -10.59 -5.17 8.27
C THR A 281 -10.15 -3.75 8.62
N GLN A 282 -11.02 -2.75 8.41
CA GLN A 282 -10.77 -1.35 8.70
C GLN A 282 -10.71 -1.02 10.19
N ARG A 283 -11.10 -1.95 11.08
CA ARG A 283 -11.07 -1.75 12.53
C ARG A 283 -10.40 -2.91 13.26
N PRO A 284 -9.07 -3.08 13.14
CA PRO A 284 -8.38 -4.10 13.90
C PRO A 284 -8.44 -3.80 15.41
N ILE A 285 -8.33 -4.84 16.22
CA ILE A 285 -8.31 -4.72 17.68
C ILE A 285 -6.85 -4.65 18.13
N TYR A 286 -6.53 -3.62 18.91
CA TYR A 286 -5.18 -3.38 19.42
C TYR A 286 -5.13 -3.47 20.95
N GLY A 287 -3.96 -3.85 21.47
CA GLY A 287 -3.70 -3.80 22.90
C GLY A 287 -3.66 -2.36 23.41
N ASN A 288 -4.12 -2.16 24.65
CA ASN A 288 -4.01 -0.87 25.33
C ASN A 288 -2.55 -0.55 25.67
N ARG A 289 -2.25 0.75 25.74
CA ARG A 289 -1.01 1.24 26.36
C ARG A 289 -1.03 0.89 27.85
N LEU A 290 0.07 0.35 28.34
CA LEU A 290 0.24 0.02 29.76
C LEU A 290 1.03 1.14 30.44
N SER A 291 0.53 1.58 31.60
CA SER A 291 1.28 2.45 32.51
C SER A 291 2.43 1.69 33.18
N PHE A 292 3.40 2.43 33.73
CA PHE A 292 4.53 1.82 34.45
C PHE A 292 4.06 0.91 35.60
N ASP A 293 3.03 1.32 36.34
CA ASP A 293 2.48 0.54 37.45
C ASP A 293 1.79 -0.74 36.99
N GLU A 294 1.06 -0.70 35.86
CA GLU A 294 0.48 -1.89 35.25
C GLU A 294 1.56 -2.87 34.75
N VAL A 295 2.61 -2.35 34.09
CA VAL A 295 3.76 -3.17 33.66
C VAL A 295 4.43 -3.83 34.87
N LYS A 296 4.68 -3.06 35.93
CA LYS A 296 5.29 -3.58 37.18
C LYS A 296 4.39 -4.59 37.90
N SER A 297 3.07 -4.44 37.81
CA SER A 297 2.11 -5.41 38.34
C SER A 297 2.13 -6.73 37.57
N LEU A 298 2.33 -6.70 36.26
CA LEU A 298 2.42 -7.89 35.41
C LEU A 298 3.80 -8.55 35.49
N TYR A 299 4.85 -7.74 35.62
CA TYR A 299 6.25 -8.14 35.63
C TYR A 299 6.97 -7.53 36.86
N PRO A 300 6.89 -8.19 38.04
CA PRO A 300 7.47 -7.65 39.26
C PRO A 300 9.00 -7.53 39.24
N VAL A 301 9.66 -8.34 38.42
CA VAL A 301 11.11 -8.37 38.23
C VAL A 301 11.43 -8.07 36.77
N MET A 302 12.05 -6.91 36.53
CA MET A 302 12.47 -6.43 35.21
C MET A 302 13.96 -6.09 35.24
N ASP A 303 14.71 -6.66 34.29
CA ASP A 303 16.14 -6.45 34.10
C ASP A 303 16.41 -5.69 32.80
N GLN A 304 17.49 -4.90 32.75
CA GLN A 304 17.94 -4.17 31.55
C GLN A 304 16.81 -3.34 30.90
N ILE A 305 16.10 -2.56 31.71
CA ILE A 305 14.93 -1.78 31.28
C ILE A 305 15.36 -0.70 30.29
N GLU A 306 14.81 -0.76 29.09
CA GLU A 306 14.91 0.29 28.07
C GLU A 306 13.77 1.30 28.26
N MET A 307 14.11 2.58 28.29
CA MET A 307 13.15 3.67 28.43
C MET A 307 13.38 4.78 27.42
N LYS A 308 12.29 5.46 27.03
CA LYS A 308 12.30 6.73 26.29
C LYS A 308 11.22 7.63 26.87
N ASP A 309 11.54 8.89 27.15
CA ASP A 309 10.58 9.89 27.66
C ASP A 309 9.75 9.39 28.87
N GLN A 310 10.42 8.72 29.83
CA GLN A 310 9.82 8.09 31.03
C GLN A 310 8.85 6.93 30.76
N GLN A 311 8.79 6.46 29.52
CA GLN A 311 8.05 5.28 29.14
C GLN A 311 8.99 4.08 28.97
N VAL A 312 8.60 2.95 29.56
CA VAL A 312 9.26 1.66 29.31
C VAL A 312 8.98 1.21 27.89
N LEU A 313 10.02 0.79 27.18
CA LEU A 313 9.95 0.29 25.81
C LEU A 313 10.13 -1.23 25.78
N SER A 314 11.12 -1.74 26.50
CA SER A 314 11.38 -3.17 26.63
C SER A 314 12.18 -3.49 27.90
N PHE A 315 12.21 -4.77 28.26
CA PHE A 315 13.00 -5.29 29.37
C PHE A 315 13.15 -6.80 29.26
N PHE A 316 14.03 -7.37 30.06
CA PHE A 316 14.18 -8.81 30.26
C PHE A 316 13.57 -9.25 31.59
N THR A 317 13.15 -10.50 31.68
CA THR A 317 12.68 -11.11 32.93
C THR A 317 13.71 -12.12 33.46
N SER A 318 13.60 -12.50 34.72
CA SER A 318 14.45 -13.53 35.34
C SER A 318 14.40 -14.89 34.64
N ASN A 319 13.32 -15.16 33.88
CA ASN A 319 13.13 -16.40 33.13
C ASN A 319 13.64 -16.30 31.67
N HIS A 320 14.53 -15.35 31.39
CA HIS A 320 15.14 -15.12 30.07
C HIS A 320 14.15 -14.74 28.95
N HIS A 321 12.95 -14.28 29.29
CA HIS A 321 12.06 -13.67 28.30
C HIS A 321 12.47 -12.22 28.04
N HIS A 322 12.47 -11.83 26.77
CA HIS A 322 12.47 -10.43 26.36
C HIS A 322 11.01 -9.96 26.17
N VAL A 323 10.61 -8.90 26.87
CA VAL A 323 9.28 -8.30 26.74
C VAL A 323 9.40 -6.98 25.97
N VAL A 324 8.56 -6.81 24.96
CA VAL A 324 8.47 -5.59 24.13
C VAL A 324 7.12 -4.95 24.38
N LEU A 325 7.10 -3.67 24.72
CA LEU A 325 5.88 -2.89 24.86
C LEU A 325 5.49 -2.21 23.55
N LYS A 326 4.20 -1.90 23.42
CA LYS A 326 3.57 -1.35 22.21
C LYS A 326 4.32 -0.16 21.64
N GLU A 327 4.84 0.69 22.51
CA GLU A 327 5.46 1.95 22.13
C GLU A 327 6.82 1.74 21.49
N LYS A 328 7.54 0.67 21.85
CA LYS A 328 8.76 0.31 21.12
C LYS A 328 8.43 -0.12 19.69
N GLU A 329 7.37 -0.91 19.50
CA GLU A 329 6.94 -1.34 18.16
C GLU A 329 6.62 -0.12 17.29
N LEU A 330 5.96 0.90 17.82
CA LEU A 330 5.61 2.12 17.06
C LEU A 330 6.80 3.05 16.79
N LEU A 331 7.98 2.79 17.39
CA LEU A 331 9.19 3.57 17.18
C LEU A 331 10.19 2.94 16.20
N VAL A 332 10.00 1.66 15.86
CA VAL A 332 10.93 0.93 14.99
C VAL A 332 10.33 0.68 13.61
N GLU A 333 11.16 0.83 12.58
CA GLU A 333 10.78 0.54 11.19
C GLU A 333 10.60 -0.95 10.94
N ARG A 334 11.48 -1.77 11.53
CA ARG A 334 11.42 -3.23 11.40
C ARG A 334 10.58 -3.83 12.53
N PRO A 335 9.55 -4.63 12.22
CA PRO A 335 8.64 -5.13 13.24
C PRO A 335 9.34 -6.14 14.16
N HIS A 336 8.99 -6.11 15.45
CA HIS A 336 9.43 -7.14 16.38
C HIS A 336 8.82 -8.49 15.98
N GLY A 337 9.67 -9.49 15.85
CA GLY A 337 9.28 -10.84 15.48
C GLY A 337 10.16 -11.90 16.11
N HIS A 338 9.69 -13.14 16.09
CA HIS A 338 10.37 -14.27 16.68
C HIS A 338 10.24 -15.52 15.79
N LEU A 339 11.35 -16.24 15.63
CA LEU A 339 11.42 -17.50 14.90
C LEU A 339 11.46 -18.64 15.92
N HIS A 340 10.47 -19.51 15.88
CA HIS A 340 10.47 -20.75 16.65
C HIS A 340 10.99 -21.89 15.78
N ILE A 341 11.92 -22.66 16.32
CA ILE A 341 12.50 -23.83 15.67
C ILE A 341 12.35 -25.02 16.62
N HIS A 342 11.85 -26.13 16.10
CA HIS A 342 11.80 -27.38 16.84
C HIS A 342 13.21 -27.86 17.20
N ASN A 343 13.39 -28.26 18.46
CA ASN A 343 14.68 -28.47 19.09
C ASN A 343 15.36 -29.77 18.63
N ASP A 344 16.02 -29.70 17.48
CA ASP A 344 17.15 -30.56 17.10
C ASP A 344 18.22 -29.70 16.45
N LEU A 345 18.74 -28.71 17.19
CA LEU A 345 19.78 -27.79 16.70
C LEU A 345 21.17 -28.46 16.64
N LEU A 346 21.34 -29.60 17.31
CA LEU A 346 22.62 -30.30 17.42
C LEU A 346 22.82 -31.33 16.31
N ASN A 347 21.75 -31.87 15.72
CA ASN A 347 21.84 -32.78 14.59
C ASN A 347 21.23 -32.15 13.34
N ALA A 348 21.89 -32.33 12.20
CA ALA A 348 21.32 -31.95 10.92
C ALA A 348 20.15 -32.89 10.58
N SER A 349 18.92 -32.49 10.94
CA SER A 349 17.69 -33.24 10.67
C SER A 349 16.88 -32.59 9.56
N GLN A 350 16.24 -33.41 8.72
CA GLN A 350 15.26 -32.94 7.73
C GLN A 350 13.86 -32.77 8.34
N ASN A 351 13.66 -33.23 9.59
CA ASN A 351 12.38 -33.18 10.30
C ASN A 351 12.31 -31.99 11.26
N VAL A 352 12.90 -30.86 10.88
CA VAL A 352 12.86 -29.63 11.67
C VAL A 352 11.65 -28.80 11.25
N MET A 353 10.74 -28.55 12.18
CA MET A 353 9.66 -27.60 11.99
C MET A 353 10.10 -26.21 12.45
N ALA A 354 9.73 -25.18 11.68
CA ALA A 354 9.91 -23.81 12.10
C ALA A 354 8.70 -22.94 11.72
N HIS A 355 8.47 -21.86 12.45
CA HIS A 355 7.53 -20.80 12.09
C HIS A 355 7.98 -19.45 12.65
N THR A 356 7.48 -18.37 12.08
CA THR A 356 7.78 -17.00 12.50
C THR A 356 6.51 -16.28 12.96
N ASN A 357 6.56 -15.57 14.07
CA ASN A 357 5.49 -14.68 14.54
C ASN A 357 5.98 -13.23 14.66
N PHE A 358 5.04 -12.29 14.73
CA PHE A 358 5.32 -10.86 14.84
C PHE A 358 4.30 -10.17 15.73
N MET A 359 4.75 -9.11 16.41
CA MET A 359 4.01 -8.42 17.47
C MET A 359 2.66 -7.86 17.01
N PHE A 360 2.56 -7.36 15.77
CA PHE A 360 1.36 -6.75 15.20
C PHE A 360 0.27 -7.77 14.77
N GLY A 361 0.10 -8.86 15.53
CA GLY A 361 -0.95 -9.85 15.32
C GLY A 361 -0.67 -10.83 14.18
N VAL A 362 0.57 -11.33 14.05
CA VAL A 362 0.88 -12.53 13.28
C VAL A 362 1.29 -13.63 14.22
N PHE A 363 0.40 -14.59 14.46
CA PHE A 363 0.60 -15.65 15.44
C PHE A 363 1.48 -16.78 14.90
N SER A 364 1.48 -16.99 13.59
CA SER A 364 2.37 -17.93 12.90
C SER A 364 2.40 -17.61 11.41
N SER A 365 3.57 -17.56 10.81
CA SER A 365 3.81 -17.35 9.37
C SER A 365 5.03 -18.17 8.97
N HIS A 366 5.24 -18.36 7.66
CA HIS A 366 6.33 -19.20 7.15
C HIS A 366 6.48 -20.54 7.89
N ALA A 367 5.37 -21.20 8.21
CA ALA A 367 5.39 -22.51 8.85
C ALA A 367 5.95 -23.53 7.86
N VAL A 368 7.06 -24.18 8.21
CA VAL A 368 7.82 -25.07 7.32
C VAL A 368 8.23 -26.35 8.02
N LEU A 369 8.47 -27.41 7.23
CA LEU A 369 9.06 -28.67 7.69
C LEU A 369 10.27 -29.04 6.81
N GLY A 370 11.48 -28.92 7.34
CA GLY A 370 12.71 -29.11 6.60
C GLY A 370 13.01 -27.92 5.69
N ASN A 371 12.89 -28.09 4.37
CA ASN A 371 13.23 -27.04 3.42
C ASN A 371 12.28 -25.83 3.52
N SER A 372 12.82 -24.65 3.84
CA SER A 372 12.04 -23.41 4.07
C SER A 372 11.40 -22.81 2.80
N SER A 373 11.85 -23.21 1.61
CA SER A 373 11.32 -22.71 0.34
C SER A 373 10.20 -23.59 -0.20
N PHE A 374 10.38 -24.92 -0.17
CA PHE A 374 9.48 -25.88 -0.81
C PHE A 374 8.45 -26.49 0.16
N ASN A 375 8.85 -26.78 1.40
CA ASN A 375 8.00 -27.49 2.35
C ASN A 375 7.25 -26.51 3.25
N LYS A 376 6.53 -25.57 2.63
CA LYS A 376 5.86 -24.45 3.28
C LYS A 376 4.36 -24.69 3.40
N PHE A 377 3.84 -24.57 4.62
CA PHE A 377 2.42 -24.66 4.93
C PHE A 377 1.72 -23.28 4.85
N SER A 378 2.36 -22.22 5.34
CA SER A 378 1.78 -20.87 5.37
C SER A 378 2.68 -19.82 4.73
N GLY A 379 2.09 -18.79 4.13
CA GLY A 379 2.84 -17.69 3.50
C GLY A 379 3.64 -16.81 4.47
N ASP A 380 4.45 -15.94 3.86
CA ASP A 380 5.31 -14.94 4.50
C ASP A 380 4.60 -13.63 4.79
N ILE A 381 5.12 -12.88 5.76
CA ILE A 381 4.87 -11.44 5.81
C ILE A 381 5.70 -10.77 4.72
N ARG A 382 5.04 -9.87 3.98
CA ARG A 382 5.58 -9.27 2.75
C ARG A 382 5.90 -7.78 2.92
N ASN A 383 5.47 -7.19 4.03
CA ASN A 383 5.60 -5.75 4.27
C ASN A 383 5.77 -5.47 5.79
N PRO A 384 6.73 -4.60 6.19
CA PRO A 384 7.04 -4.34 7.60
C PRO A 384 5.98 -3.53 8.36
N LEU A 385 5.04 -2.88 7.66
CA LEU A 385 3.96 -2.09 8.25
C LEU A 385 2.64 -2.86 8.36
N ASN A 386 2.60 -4.15 7.98
CA ASN A 386 1.42 -5.02 8.10
C ASN A 386 0.18 -4.46 7.35
N LEU A 387 0.40 -3.88 6.16
CA LEU A 387 -0.68 -3.41 5.27
C LEU A 387 -1.61 -4.55 4.88
N HIS A 388 -1.05 -5.62 4.28
CA HIS A 388 -1.78 -6.84 4.00
C HIS A 388 -1.77 -7.78 5.22
N LYS A 389 -2.95 -8.05 5.76
CA LYS A 389 -3.17 -8.86 6.95
C LYS A 389 -3.66 -10.26 6.64
N ILE A 390 -3.68 -10.70 5.39
CA ILE A 390 -4.07 -12.08 5.02
C ILE A 390 -2.99 -13.14 5.24
N SER A 391 -1.71 -12.76 5.36
CA SER A 391 -0.64 -13.75 5.47
C SER A 391 -0.51 -14.31 6.89
N GLY A 392 -0.12 -15.58 6.96
CA GLY A 392 0.02 -16.31 8.22
C GLY A 392 -1.31 -16.64 8.90
N LEU A 393 -1.22 -17.10 10.14
CA LEU A 393 -2.32 -17.31 11.06
C LEU A 393 -2.69 -15.99 11.71
N ARG A 394 -3.96 -15.63 11.53
CA ARG A 394 -4.59 -14.41 12.04
C ARG A 394 -5.83 -14.79 12.84
N ILE A 395 -6.18 -13.96 13.82
CA ILE A 395 -7.34 -14.20 14.69
C ILE A 395 -8.33 -13.05 14.48
N TYR A 396 -9.55 -13.42 14.12
CA TYR A 396 -10.70 -12.51 14.04
C TYR A 396 -11.63 -12.81 15.20
N ILE A 397 -12.08 -11.76 15.89
CA ILE A 397 -12.95 -11.88 17.05
C ILE A 397 -14.26 -11.16 16.73
N LYS A 398 -15.39 -11.87 16.93
CA LYS A 398 -16.70 -11.25 16.88
C LYS A 398 -16.86 -10.34 18.10
N LYS A 399 -17.07 -9.06 17.90
CA LYS A 399 -17.23 -8.05 18.96
C LYS A 399 -18.44 -7.17 18.63
N ASP A 400 -19.31 -6.97 19.61
CA ASP A 400 -20.49 -6.09 19.55
C ASP A 400 -21.60 -6.46 18.55
N GLY A 401 -21.60 -7.68 18.00
CA GLY A 401 -22.66 -8.18 17.11
C GLY A 401 -22.11 -8.76 15.83
#